data_AF-A0A8H6H9L8-F1
#
_entry.id   AF-A0A8H6H9L8-F1
#
_cell.length_a   1.000
_cell.length_b   1.000
_cell.length_c   1.000
_cell.angle_alpha   90.00
_cell.angle_beta   90.00
_cell.angle_gamma   90.00
#
_symmetry.space_group_name_H-M   'P 1'
#
loop_
_entity.id
_entity.type
_entity.pdbx_description
1 polymer ?
#
loop_
_entity_poly.entity_id
_entity_poly.type
_entity_poly.pdbx_seq_one_letter_code
_entity_poly.pdbx_strand_id
1 'polypeptide(L)'
;KYLEDWGKNQGGFSTEGKSRNPWNSPSSVGTQNRFTISSPLFQKRTGFNVTDDKYMVDYDVHPWVARACVPYNPSWIPNPTLARFLHRKPNDVLVDILNSTNPKLVPGDLVVATFKVSFSASGTYWQMSFMPIQVIRMGQISAKTLGKVRDNEDTARLELPRVGERLKVFRGA
;
A
#
# COMPACT_ATOMS: atom_id res chain seq x y z
N LYS A 1 3.66 -3.92 -22.41
CA LYS A 1 3.88 -5.33 -21.97
C LYS A 1 3.50 -5.40 -20.50
N TYR A 2 2.45 -6.14 -20.15
CA TYR A 2 2.01 -6.23 -18.75
C TYR A 2 3.05 -7.02 -17.94
N LEU A 3 3.34 -6.57 -16.72
CA LEU A 3 4.21 -7.27 -15.76
C LEU A 3 3.82 -8.75 -15.60
N GLU A 4 2.52 -9.02 -15.73
CA GLU A 4 1.93 -10.34 -15.68
C GLU A 4 2.32 -11.26 -16.85
N ASP A 5 2.30 -10.76 -18.08
CA ASP A 5 2.70 -11.56 -19.25
C ASP A 5 4.18 -11.89 -19.18
N TRP A 6 4.98 -10.97 -18.64
CA TRP A 6 6.38 -11.24 -18.37
C TRP A 6 6.54 -12.34 -17.31
N GLY A 7 5.81 -12.25 -16.19
CA GLY A 7 5.88 -13.21 -15.09
C GLY A 7 5.44 -14.63 -15.46
N LYS A 8 4.34 -14.77 -16.23
CA LYS A 8 3.87 -16.08 -16.72
C LYS A 8 4.89 -16.81 -17.58
N ASN A 9 5.74 -16.06 -18.28
CA ASN A 9 6.75 -16.58 -19.19
C ASN A 9 8.13 -16.74 -18.54
N GLN A 10 8.29 -16.38 -17.25
CA GLN A 10 9.52 -16.68 -16.52
C GLN A 10 9.49 -18.13 -16.04
N GLY A 11 10.49 -18.91 -16.47
CA GLY A 11 10.67 -20.29 -15.99
C GLY A 11 10.75 -20.33 -14.46
N GLY A 12 9.93 -21.19 -13.83
CA GLY A 12 9.88 -21.35 -12.38
C GLY A 12 8.98 -20.37 -11.62
N PHE A 13 8.32 -19.42 -12.29
CA PHE A 13 7.39 -18.48 -11.62
C PHE A 13 6.15 -19.20 -11.02
N SER A 14 5.76 -20.32 -11.62
CA SER A 14 4.80 -21.28 -11.05
C SER A 14 5.30 -22.69 -11.36
N THR A 15 6.17 -23.22 -10.51
CA THR A 15 6.75 -24.57 -10.66
C THR A 15 5.72 -25.68 -10.80
N GLU A 16 4.50 -25.46 -10.29
CA GLU A 16 3.39 -26.41 -10.33
C GLU A 16 2.32 -26.08 -11.41
N GLY A 17 2.55 -25.07 -12.27
CA GLY A 17 1.60 -24.69 -13.32
C GLY A 17 0.24 -24.21 -12.80
N LYS A 18 0.20 -23.66 -11.57
CA LYS A 18 -1.05 -23.23 -10.92
C LYS A 18 -1.69 -22.07 -11.66
N SER A 19 -3.00 -22.15 -11.86
CA SER A 19 -3.78 -21.05 -12.44
C SER A 19 -3.87 -19.88 -11.47
N ARG A 20 -3.96 -18.66 -12.01
CA ARG A 20 -4.17 -17.44 -11.22
C ARG A 20 -5.57 -17.41 -10.61
N ASN A 21 -5.71 -16.85 -9.41
CA ASN A 21 -7.03 -16.56 -8.84
C ASN A 21 -7.84 -15.62 -9.78
N PRO A 22 -9.03 -16.02 -10.26
CA PRO A 22 -9.86 -15.22 -11.18
C PRO A 22 -10.20 -13.81 -10.67
N TRP A 23 -10.33 -13.63 -9.35
CA TRP A 23 -10.58 -12.31 -8.74
C TRP A 23 -9.45 -11.30 -8.96
N ASN A 24 -8.25 -11.77 -9.30
CA ASN A 24 -7.12 -10.91 -9.62
C ASN A 24 -6.85 -10.87 -11.13
N SER A 25 -7.65 -11.55 -11.97
CA SER A 25 -7.37 -11.69 -13.40
C SER A 25 -7.87 -10.47 -14.20
N PRO A 26 -7.07 -9.90 -15.10
CA PRO A 26 -7.52 -8.83 -15.98
C PRO A 26 -8.61 -9.27 -16.97
N SER A 27 -8.84 -10.57 -17.14
CA SER A 27 -9.89 -11.12 -18.01
C SER A 27 -11.31 -10.99 -17.42
N SER A 28 -11.46 -10.58 -16.17
CA SER A 28 -12.75 -10.45 -15.46
C SER A 28 -13.27 -9.00 -15.41
N VAL A 29 -13.13 -8.28 -16.54
CA VAL A 29 -13.35 -6.83 -16.68
C VAL A 29 -14.74 -6.36 -16.22
N GLY A 30 -15.79 -7.17 -16.42
CA GLY A 30 -17.17 -6.81 -16.05
C GLY A 30 -17.43 -6.67 -14.55
N THR A 31 -16.48 -7.03 -13.69
CA THR A 31 -16.65 -7.00 -12.22
C THR A 31 -15.66 -6.08 -11.50
N GLN A 32 -14.73 -5.44 -12.22
CA GLN A 32 -13.53 -4.83 -11.61
C GLN A 32 -13.28 -3.39 -12.05
N ASN A 33 -14.25 -2.49 -11.87
CA ASN A 33 -14.03 -1.04 -12.05
C ASN A 33 -13.23 -0.40 -10.90
N ARG A 34 -12.84 -1.18 -9.88
CA ARG A 34 -12.20 -0.68 -8.67
C ARG A 34 -11.04 -1.57 -8.26
N PHE A 35 -9.85 -1.00 -8.22
CA PHE A 35 -8.74 -1.57 -7.48
C PHE A 35 -8.96 -1.29 -5.99
N THR A 36 -9.19 -2.35 -5.22
CA THR A 36 -9.29 -2.24 -3.75
C THR A 36 -7.97 -2.69 -3.15
N ILE A 37 -7.27 -1.74 -2.55
CA ILE A 37 -6.08 -2.02 -1.76
C ILE A 37 -6.51 -1.99 -0.30
N SER A 38 -6.34 -3.10 0.40
CA SER A 38 -6.62 -3.19 1.83
C SER A 38 -5.33 -3.48 2.59
N SER A 39 -5.13 -2.77 3.70
CA SER A 39 -4.16 -3.18 4.72
C SER A 39 -4.95 -3.88 5.82
N PRO A 40 -4.60 -5.12 6.21
CA PRO A 40 -5.32 -5.81 7.27
C PRO A 40 -5.17 -5.02 8.57
N LEU A 41 -6.27 -4.87 9.31
CA LEU A 41 -6.24 -4.17 10.61
C LEU A 41 -5.50 -4.99 11.68
N PHE A 42 -5.46 -6.31 11.52
CA PHE A 42 -4.86 -7.24 12.46
C PHE A 42 -3.69 -7.98 11.83
N GLN A 43 -2.68 -8.28 12.64
CA GLN A 43 -1.59 -9.19 12.28
C GLN A 43 -1.49 -10.28 13.36
N LYS A 44 -1.11 -11.49 12.93
CA LYS A 44 -0.85 -12.58 13.87
C LYS A 44 0.26 -12.19 14.85
N ARG A 45 0.07 -12.49 16.14
CA ARG A 45 1.11 -12.38 17.15
C ARG A 45 2.27 -13.31 16.81
N THR A 46 3.47 -12.78 16.88
CA THR A 46 4.75 -13.49 16.75
C THR A 46 5.70 -13.00 17.83
N GLY A 47 6.78 -13.73 18.12
CA GLY A 47 7.79 -13.26 19.08
C GLY A 47 8.50 -11.96 18.68
N PHE A 48 8.37 -11.54 17.41
CA PHE A 48 9.01 -10.33 16.88
C PHE A 48 8.18 -9.05 17.05
N ASN A 49 6.86 -9.17 17.21
CA ASN A 49 5.94 -8.03 17.21
C ASN A 49 5.21 -7.83 18.55
N VAL A 50 5.56 -8.63 19.55
CA VAL A 50 5.08 -8.51 20.94
C VAL A 50 6.25 -8.73 21.88
N THR A 51 6.37 -7.87 22.89
CA THR A 51 7.30 -8.00 24.01
C THR A 51 6.52 -7.71 25.30
N ASP A 52 6.73 -8.52 26.33
CA ASP A 52 6.05 -8.39 27.64
C ASP A 52 4.52 -8.30 27.53
N ASP A 53 3.92 -9.13 26.68
CA ASP A 53 2.47 -9.14 26.39
C ASP A 53 1.90 -7.79 25.92
N LYS A 54 2.76 -6.90 25.40
CA LYS A 54 2.38 -5.64 24.78
C LYS A 54 2.82 -5.63 23.31
N TYR A 55 1.89 -5.29 22.42
CA TYR A 55 2.22 -5.04 21.02
C TYR A 55 2.91 -3.68 20.89
N MET A 56 3.86 -3.58 19.96
CA MET A 56 4.54 -2.34 19.64
C MET A 56 4.01 -1.80 18.31
N VAL A 57 3.23 -0.73 18.37
CA VAL A 57 2.76 0.01 17.20
C VAL A 57 3.00 1.50 17.42
N ASP A 58 3.32 2.22 16.36
CA ASP A 58 3.70 3.64 16.39
C ASP A 58 2.55 4.57 15.96
N TYR A 59 1.32 4.14 16.26
CA TYR A 59 0.08 4.86 15.99
C TYR A 59 -0.96 4.60 17.09
N ASP A 60 -1.91 5.51 17.21
CA ASP A 60 -3.00 5.39 18.17
C ASP A 60 -3.95 4.26 17.80
N VAL A 61 -4.07 3.27 18.67
CA VAL A 61 -4.95 2.12 18.48
C VAL A 61 -6.33 2.47 19.03
N HIS A 62 -7.34 2.40 18.18
CA HIS A 62 -8.72 2.63 18.63
C HIS A 62 -9.11 1.60 19.72
N PRO A 63 -9.83 2.00 20.80
CA PRO A 63 -10.15 1.11 21.93
C PRO A 63 -10.80 -0.23 21.54
N TRP A 64 -11.67 -0.25 20.52
CA TRP A 64 -12.27 -1.51 20.04
C TRP A 64 -11.23 -2.48 19.45
N VAL A 65 -10.21 -1.98 18.75
CA VAL A 65 -9.12 -2.80 18.20
C VAL A 65 -8.27 -3.33 19.34
N ALA A 66 -7.93 -2.47 20.31
CA ALA A 66 -7.18 -2.89 21.49
C ALA A 66 -7.89 -4.00 22.27
N ARG A 67 -9.23 -3.93 22.42
CA ARG A 67 -10.06 -4.98 23.03
C ARG A 67 -10.08 -6.29 22.22
N ALA A 68 -9.86 -6.22 20.91
CA ALA A 68 -9.80 -7.39 20.03
C ALA A 68 -8.40 -8.02 19.93
N CYS A 69 -7.43 -7.52 20.71
CA CYS A 69 -6.03 -7.96 20.70
C CYS A 69 -5.55 -8.34 22.11
N VAL A 70 -4.26 -8.64 22.25
CA VAL A 70 -3.61 -8.88 23.56
C VAL A 70 -3.95 -7.74 24.54
N PRO A 71 -4.33 -8.05 25.80
CA PRO A 71 -4.34 -9.37 26.44
C PRO A 71 -5.58 -10.24 26.13
N TYR A 72 -6.68 -9.66 25.64
CA TYR A 72 -7.97 -10.32 25.48
C TYR A 72 -7.99 -11.37 24.35
N ASN A 73 -7.19 -11.16 23.30
CA ASN A 73 -7.00 -12.12 22.23
C ASN A 73 -5.50 -12.31 21.94
N PRO A 74 -4.86 -13.36 22.50
CA PRO A 74 -3.42 -13.53 22.41
C PRO A 74 -2.93 -13.86 21.00
N SER A 75 -3.82 -14.27 20.09
CA SER A 75 -3.44 -14.66 18.73
C SER A 75 -3.21 -13.46 17.81
N TRP A 76 -3.76 -12.29 18.15
CA TRP A 76 -3.83 -11.14 17.27
C TRP A 76 -3.33 -9.87 17.92
N ILE A 77 -2.68 -9.04 17.11
CA ILE A 77 -2.26 -7.70 17.47
C ILE A 77 -2.73 -6.70 16.41
N PRO A 78 -2.79 -5.39 16.74
CA PRO A 78 -2.97 -4.37 15.72
C PRO A 78 -1.83 -4.47 14.72
N ASN A 79 -2.13 -4.29 13.44
CA ASN A 79 -1.12 -4.43 12.40
C ASN A 79 -0.03 -3.33 12.53
N PRO A 80 1.21 -3.66 12.88
CA PRO A 80 2.28 -2.66 12.99
C PRO A 80 2.64 -2.02 11.64
N THR A 81 2.23 -2.64 10.53
CA THR A 81 2.46 -2.14 9.17
C THR A 81 1.20 -1.51 8.57
N LEU A 82 0.38 -0.84 9.39
CA LEU A 82 -0.70 -0.02 8.85
C LEU A 82 -0.12 1.06 7.92
N ALA A 83 -0.84 1.34 6.85
CA ALA A 83 -0.40 2.30 5.85
C ALA A 83 -0.33 3.69 6.46
N ARG A 84 0.84 4.33 6.38
CA ARG A 84 0.99 5.73 6.76
C ARG A 84 0.63 6.64 5.60
N PHE A 85 -0.20 7.64 5.88
CA PHE A 85 -0.53 8.68 4.91
C PHE A 85 0.20 9.95 5.28
N LEU A 86 1.08 10.40 4.40
CA LEU A 86 1.94 11.55 4.63
C LEU A 86 1.70 12.63 3.57
N HIS A 87 2.06 13.86 3.91
CA HIS A 87 2.11 14.98 3.00
C HIS A 87 3.52 15.55 2.95
N ARG A 88 4.06 15.72 1.73
CA ARG A 88 5.33 16.39 1.49
C ARG A 88 5.13 17.91 1.47
N LYS A 89 5.76 18.62 2.40
CA LYS A 89 5.83 20.09 2.41
C LYS A 89 6.85 20.59 1.38
N PRO A 90 6.82 21.89 0.98
CA PRO A 90 7.76 22.46 0.00
C PRO A 90 9.25 22.35 0.39
N ASN A 91 9.55 22.19 1.68
CA ASN A 91 10.90 22.00 2.21
C ASN A 91 11.30 20.52 2.36
N ASP A 92 10.61 19.61 1.66
CA ASP A 92 10.82 18.15 1.69
C ASP A 92 10.57 17.45 3.02
N VAL A 93 9.99 18.17 3.99
CA VAL A 93 9.56 17.57 5.25
C VAL A 93 8.27 16.79 5.02
N LEU A 94 8.29 15.52 5.41
CA LEU A 94 7.10 14.68 5.46
C LEU A 94 6.39 14.89 6.80
N VAL A 95 5.10 15.20 6.74
CA VAL A 95 4.23 15.26 7.92
C VAL A 95 3.09 14.27 7.75
N ASP A 96 2.46 13.86 8.85
CA ASP A 96 1.19 13.14 8.78
C ASP A 96 0.18 13.96 7.96
N ILE A 97 -0.53 13.31 7.04
CA ILE A 97 -1.53 13.99 6.21
C ILE A 97 -2.58 14.68 7.08
N LEU A 98 -2.93 14.11 8.24
CA LEU A 98 -3.91 14.67 9.18
C LEU A 98 -3.48 16.04 9.73
N ASN A 99 -2.16 16.29 9.78
CA ASN A 99 -1.57 17.55 10.23
C ASN A 99 -1.28 18.52 9.07
N SER A 100 -1.79 18.24 7.87
CA SER A 100 -1.67 19.13 6.70
C SER A 100 -2.91 19.99 6.52
N THR A 101 -2.81 21.02 5.67
CA THR A 101 -3.94 21.90 5.33
C THR A 101 -5.14 21.15 4.73
N ASN A 102 -4.90 19.99 4.10
CA ASN A 102 -5.95 19.12 3.56
C ASN A 102 -5.78 17.69 4.09
N PRO A 103 -6.50 17.31 5.17
CA PRO A 103 -6.24 16.10 5.94
C PRO A 103 -6.70 14.78 5.29
N LYS A 104 -7.06 14.81 4.01
CA LYS A 104 -7.59 13.64 3.28
C LYS A 104 -7.12 13.68 1.85
N LEU A 105 -6.80 12.52 1.26
CA LEU A 105 -6.56 12.44 -0.19
C LEU A 105 -7.81 12.83 -0.97
N VAL A 106 -7.63 13.63 -2.03
CA VAL A 106 -8.70 14.15 -2.88
C VAL A 106 -8.40 13.87 -4.35
N PRO A 107 -9.43 13.87 -5.22
CA PRO A 107 -9.21 13.76 -6.66
C PRO A 107 -8.21 14.80 -7.18
N GLY A 108 -7.29 14.33 -8.03
CA GLY A 108 -6.18 15.13 -8.57
C GLY A 108 -4.89 15.07 -7.75
N ASP A 109 -4.89 14.48 -6.56
CA ASP A 109 -3.66 14.30 -5.79
C ASP A 109 -2.66 13.39 -6.51
N LEU A 110 -1.41 13.84 -6.56
CA LEU A 110 -0.26 13.03 -6.94
C LEU A 110 0.29 12.36 -5.70
N VAL A 111 0.31 11.03 -5.71
CA VAL A 111 0.80 10.22 -4.59
C VAL A 111 1.93 9.30 -5.01
N VAL A 112 2.93 9.16 -4.14
CA VAL A 112 3.94 8.11 -4.20
C VAL A 112 3.58 7.08 -3.15
N ALA A 113 3.39 5.83 -3.57
CA ALA A 113 3.01 4.74 -2.67
C ALA A 113 4.07 3.64 -2.64
N THR A 114 4.38 3.16 -1.43
CA THR A 114 5.27 2.04 -1.18
C THR A 114 4.45 0.84 -0.72
N PHE A 115 4.66 -0.30 -1.35
CA PHE A 115 3.92 -1.53 -1.08
C PHE A 115 4.86 -2.65 -0.65
N LYS A 116 4.39 -3.48 0.27
CA LYS A 116 4.87 -4.86 0.40
C LYS A 116 4.07 -5.72 -0.57
N VAL A 117 4.77 -6.40 -1.46
CA VAL A 117 4.16 -7.41 -2.32
C VAL A 117 4.44 -8.76 -1.68
N SER A 118 3.38 -9.51 -1.41
CA SER A 118 3.48 -10.89 -0.97
C SER A 118 2.97 -11.81 -2.06
N PHE A 119 3.71 -12.88 -2.30
CA PHE A 119 3.34 -13.96 -3.20
C PHE A 119 3.16 -15.21 -2.36
N SER A 120 2.00 -15.85 -2.49
CA SER A 120 1.69 -17.10 -1.80
C SER A 120 1.17 -18.10 -2.82
N ALA A 121 1.69 -19.33 -2.76
CA ALA A 121 1.19 -20.46 -3.53
C ALA A 121 0.71 -21.51 -2.53
N SER A 122 -0.58 -21.86 -2.57
CA SER A 122 -1.16 -22.85 -1.66
C SER A 122 -2.23 -23.65 -2.40
N GLY A 123 -2.24 -24.97 -2.21
CA GLY A 123 -3.21 -25.86 -2.87
C GLY A 123 -3.19 -25.69 -4.39
N THR A 124 -4.32 -25.29 -4.98
CA THR A 124 -4.54 -25.20 -6.44
C THR A 124 -4.16 -23.84 -7.04
N TYR A 125 -4.01 -22.78 -6.23
CA TYR A 125 -3.88 -21.41 -6.74
C TYR A 125 -2.68 -20.69 -6.15
N TRP A 126 -2.22 -19.67 -6.88
CA TRP A 126 -1.33 -18.66 -6.32
C TRP A 126 -2.09 -17.34 -6.16
N GLN A 127 -1.72 -16.59 -5.13
CA GLN A 127 -2.27 -15.28 -4.81
C GLN A 127 -1.14 -14.30 -4.55
N MET A 128 -1.21 -13.16 -5.23
CA MET A 128 -0.46 -11.96 -4.89
C MET A 128 -1.32 -11.06 -4.01
N SER A 129 -0.71 -10.47 -2.98
CA SER A 129 -1.34 -9.44 -2.16
C SER A 129 -0.42 -8.23 -2.06
N PHE A 130 -0.97 -7.05 -2.33
CA PHE A 130 -0.33 -5.75 -2.21
C PHE A 130 -0.77 -5.11 -0.90
N MET A 131 0.17 -4.90 0.02
CA MET A 131 -0.08 -4.25 1.29
C MET A 131 0.58 -2.87 1.27
N PRO A 132 -0.18 -1.77 1.33
CA PRO A 132 0.40 -0.43 1.37
C PRO A 132 1.10 -0.24 2.71
N ILE A 133 2.35 0.21 2.66
CA ILE A 133 3.14 0.59 3.84
C ILE A 133 3.05 2.11 4.03
N GLN A 134 3.17 2.85 2.93
CA GLN A 134 3.28 4.30 2.97
C GLN A 134 2.66 4.91 1.71
N VAL A 135 1.92 5.99 1.87
CA VAL A 135 1.34 6.79 0.79
C VAL A 135 1.70 8.25 1.07
N ILE A 136 2.45 8.88 0.18
CA ILE A 136 2.92 10.26 0.33
C ILE A 136 2.24 11.12 -0.73
N ARG A 137 1.46 12.12 -0.32
CA ARG A 137 0.99 13.17 -1.24
C ARG A 137 2.17 14.08 -1.60
N MET A 138 2.48 14.12 -2.89
CA MET A 138 3.54 14.91 -3.49
C MET A 138 3.05 16.25 -4.06
N GLY A 139 1.76 16.35 -4.39
CA GLY A 139 1.16 17.55 -4.95
C GLY A 139 -0.28 17.29 -5.41
N GLN A 140 -0.87 18.27 -6.10
CA GLN A 140 -2.21 18.14 -6.67
C GLN A 140 -2.23 18.70 -8.09
N ILE A 141 -2.80 17.95 -9.03
CA ILE A 141 -3.06 18.38 -10.40
C ILE A 141 -4.40 19.09 -10.44
N SER A 142 -4.44 20.26 -11.10
CA SER A 142 -5.68 21.01 -11.27
C SER A 142 -6.69 20.26 -12.15
N ALA A 143 -7.99 20.45 -11.89
CA ALA A 143 -9.06 19.88 -12.72
C ALA A 143 -8.94 20.30 -14.20
N LYS A 144 -8.45 21.52 -14.47
CA LYS A 144 -8.20 22.02 -15.84
C LYS A 144 -7.13 21.19 -16.56
N THR A 145 -6.11 20.74 -15.84
CA THR A 145 -5.06 19.86 -16.38
C THR A 145 -5.59 18.44 -16.60
N LEU A 146 -6.42 17.92 -15.68
CA LEU A 146 -7.07 16.61 -15.85
C LEU A 146 -7.99 16.55 -17.08
N GLY A 147 -8.71 17.64 -17.38
CA GLY A 147 -9.53 17.74 -18.59
C GLY A 147 -8.70 17.60 -19.87
N LYS A 148 -7.53 18.26 -19.95
CA LYS A 148 -6.66 18.21 -21.13
C LYS A 148 -5.89 16.89 -21.30
N VAL A 149 -5.57 16.18 -20.21
CA VAL A 149 -4.88 14.87 -20.28
C VAL A 149 -5.81 13.78 -20.83
N ARG A 150 -7.12 13.88 -20.62
CA ARG A 150 -8.08 12.98 -21.27
C ARG A 150 -8.11 13.15 -22.79
N ASP A 151 -7.75 14.33 -23.29
CA ASP A 151 -7.78 14.64 -24.72
C ASP A 151 -6.43 14.38 -25.40
N ASN A 152 -5.34 14.23 -24.64
CA ASN A 152 -3.99 13.99 -25.13
C ASN A 152 -3.38 12.73 -24.48
N GLU A 153 -3.57 11.56 -25.10
CA GLU A 153 -2.94 10.28 -24.72
C GLU A 153 -1.41 10.21 -24.97
N ASP A 154 -0.72 11.34 -25.18
CA ASP A 154 0.74 11.36 -25.29
C ASP A 154 1.40 11.85 -23.99
N THR A 155 1.95 10.86 -23.28
CA THR A 155 2.63 10.88 -21.98
C THR A 155 3.59 12.05 -21.71
N ALA A 156 3.19 12.96 -20.82
CA ALA A 156 4.14 13.76 -20.05
C ALA A 156 4.74 12.90 -18.93
N ARG A 157 6.02 12.53 -19.06
CA ARG A 157 6.78 11.83 -18.01
C ARG A 157 7.00 12.77 -16.82
N LEU A 158 6.19 12.64 -15.77
CA LEU A 158 6.54 13.13 -14.44
C LEU A 158 7.81 12.40 -13.99
N GLU A 159 8.88 13.16 -13.71
CA GLU A 159 10.11 12.59 -13.15
C GLU A 159 9.81 12.04 -11.76
N LEU A 160 9.64 10.71 -11.68
CA LEU A 160 9.54 9.99 -10.42
C LEU A 160 10.91 10.01 -9.72
N PRO A 161 10.94 10.09 -8.38
CA PRO A 161 12.20 9.93 -7.64
C PRO A 161 12.86 8.60 -8.02
N ARG A 162 14.18 8.64 -8.27
CA ARG A 162 14.92 7.48 -8.76
C ARG A 162 14.96 6.40 -7.68
N VAL A 163 14.69 5.16 -8.09
CA VAL A 163 14.79 3.98 -7.20
C VAL A 163 16.20 3.90 -6.64
N GLY A 164 16.37 4.14 -5.34
CA GLY A 164 17.67 4.09 -4.65
C GLY A 164 18.00 5.30 -3.77
N GLU A 165 17.31 6.43 -3.93
CA GLU A 165 17.44 7.54 -2.98
C GLU A 165 16.73 7.20 -1.67
N ARG A 166 17.51 6.93 -0.61
CA ARG A 166 16.98 6.87 0.75
C ARG A 166 16.42 8.23 1.11
N LEU A 167 15.09 8.35 1.17
CA LEU A 167 14.43 9.45 1.84
C LEU A 167 14.98 9.54 3.27
N LYS A 168 15.65 10.65 3.60
CA LYS A 168 16.11 10.92 4.96
C LYS A 168 14.88 11.12 5.84
N VAL A 169 14.43 10.04 6.48
CA VAL A 169 13.44 10.13 7.56
C VAL A 169 14.17 10.70 8.76
N PHE A 170 14.04 12.01 8.97
CA PHE A 170 14.46 12.62 10.22
C PHE A 170 13.49 12.17 11.32
N ARG A 171 13.99 11.36 12.26
CA ARG A 171 13.32 11.17 13.55
C ARG A 171 13.50 12.49 14.32
N GLY A 172 12.40 13.19 14.57
CA GLY A 172 12.38 14.32 15.50
C GLY A 172 12.79 13.86 16.89
N ALA A 173 13.55 14.70 17.58
CA ALA A 173 14.08 14.52 18.93
C ALA A 173 13.00 14.25 19.97
#